data_AF-A0A9W7DAQ5-F1
#
_entry.id   AF-A0A9W7DAQ5-F1
#
_cell.length_a   1.000
_cell.length_b   1.000
_cell.length_c   1.000
_cell.angle_alpha   90.00
_cell.angle_beta   90.00
_cell.angle_gamma   90.00
#
_symmetry.space_group_name_H-M   'P 1'
#
loop_
_entity.id
_entity.type
_entity.pdbx_description
1 polymer ?
#
loop_
_entity_poly.entity_id
_entity_poly.type
_entity_poly.pdbx_seq_one_letter_code
_entity_poly.pdbx_strand_id
1 'polypeptide(L)'
;MGKIDNPIVKRHVSNGKLPDRPECTDDQWELVRRMCSWNPKKRIKISTVVDELGRLAKTTTNTTTPAELVTDTTYVESVAFARHLLTQLQETENQHSSVAVLYGSLWDQFELVHQQILEADGDAACCNVFQSLVSEAKVKTSTLTSMKGDMISLTEVTMRSYGLQRRLKKLCEAYFLQCPVEQNHHFLEIR
;
A
#
# COMPACT_ATOMS: atom_id res chain seq x y z
N MET A 1 -6.78 -26.64 -2.59
CA MET A 1 -8.17 -26.41 -3.06
C MET A 1 -9.14 -26.53 -1.88
N GLY A 2 -9.75 -25.44 -1.42
CA GLY A 2 -10.71 -25.48 -0.30
C GLY A 2 -11.98 -26.24 -0.70
N LYS A 3 -12.36 -27.25 0.08
CA LYS A 3 -13.64 -27.96 -0.13
C LYS A 3 -14.78 -27.04 0.27
N ILE A 4 -15.61 -26.65 -0.69
CA ILE A 4 -16.92 -26.07 -0.40
C ILE A 4 -17.83 -27.25 -0.09
N ASP A 5 -17.90 -27.64 1.19
CA ASP A 5 -18.70 -28.79 1.65
C ASP A 5 -20.22 -28.51 1.61
N ASN A 6 -20.62 -27.29 1.26
CA ASN A 6 -22.02 -26.93 1.08
C ASN A 6 -22.46 -27.10 -0.40
N PRO A 7 -23.26 -28.13 -0.72
CA PRO A 7 -23.69 -28.41 -2.10
C PRO A 7 -24.59 -27.32 -2.69
N ILE A 8 -25.31 -26.57 -1.85
CA ILE A 8 -26.15 -25.45 -2.27
C ILE A 8 -25.25 -24.31 -2.76
N VAL A 9 -24.24 -23.94 -1.97
CA VAL A 9 -23.26 -22.90 -2.36
C VAL A 9 -22.55 -23.32 -3.64
N LYS A 10 -22.12 -24.58 -3.75
CA LYS A 10 -21.47 -25.11 -4.96
C LYS A 10 -22.35 -24.95 -6.20
N ARG A 11 -23.65 -25.27 -6.12
CA ARG A 11 -24.60 -25.08 -7.23
C ARG A 11 -24.77 -23.60 -7.59
N HIS A 12 -24.91 -22.72 -6.61
CA HIS A 12 -25.08 -21.27 -6.84
C HIS A 12 -23.86 -20.67 -7.53
N VAL A 13 -22.66 -20.95 -7.00
CA VAL A 13 -21.41 -20.50 -7.58
C VAL A 13 -21.24 -21.06 -8.98
N SER A 14 -21.53 -22.35 -9.21
CA SER A 14 -21.43 -22.99 -10.53
C SER A 14 -22.38 -22.41 -11.59
N ASN A 15 -23.45 -21.73 -11.15
CA ASN A 15 -24.38 -21.01 -12.01
C ASN A 15 -24.02 -19.52 -12.16
N GLY A 16 -22.85 -19.10 -11.68
CA GLY A 16 -22.40 -17.71 -11.71
C GLY A 16 -23.19 -16.76 -10.82
N LYS A 17 -23.98 -17.27 -9.87
CA LYS A 17 -24.79 -16.45 -8.97
C LYS A 17 -23.94 -15.93 -7.82
N LEU A 18 -23.93 -14.62 -7.65
CA LEU A 18 -23.33 -13.94 -6.51
C LEU A 18 -24.27 -13.99 -5.29
N PRO A 19 -23.74 -13.85 -4.06
CA PRO A 19 -24.59 -13.64 -2.89
C PRO A 19 -25.44 -12.38 -3.05
N ASP A 20 -26.48 -12.28 -2.23
CA ASP A 20 -27.26 -11.06 -2.16
C ASP A 20 -26.38 -9.88 -1.75
N ARG A 21 -26.69 -8.71 -2.30
CA ARG A 21 -25.91 -7.49 -2.07
C ARG A 21 -26.04 -7.06 -0.60
N PRO A 22 -24.93 -6.91 0.14
CA PRO A 22 -24.95 -6.35 1.48
C PRO A 22 -25.17 -4.82 1.44
N GLU A 23 -25.37 -4.19 2.59
CA GLU A 23 -25.43 -2.73 2.69
C GLU A 23 -24.09 -2.09 2.27
N CYS A 24 -24.04 -1.61 1.03
CA CYS A 24 -22.87 -0.98 0.43
C CYS A 24 -23.30 -0.07 -0.73
N THR A 25 -22.42 0.84 -1.17
CA THR A 25 -22.70 1.73 -2.30
C THR A 25 -22.68 0.99 -3.63
N ASP A 26 -23.26 1.61 -4.68
CA ASP A 26 -23.29 1.00 -6.02
C ASP A 26 -21.88 0.75 -6.56
N ASP A 27 -20.97 1.70 -6.32
CA ASP A 27 -19.56 1.58 -6.70
C ASP A 27 -18.86 0.41 -5.98
N GLN A 28 -19.10 0.26 -4.67
CA GLN A 28 -18.55 -0.85 -3.88
C GLN A 28 -19.04 -2.19 -4.42
N TRP A 29 -20.34 -2.29 -4.74
CA TRP A 29 -20.92 -3.52 -5.28
C TRP A 29 -20.48 -3.83 -6.72
N GLU A 30 -20.32 -2.82 -7.56
CA GLU A 30 -19.78 -2.97 -8.92
C GLU A 30 -18.36 -3.53 -8.90
N LEU A 31 -17.52 -3.07 -7.97
CA LEU A 31 -16.18 -3.63 -7.79
C LEU A 31 -16.23 -5.13 -7.47
N VAL A 32 -17.10 -5.55 -6.54
CA VAL A 32 -17.29 -6.97 -6.20
C VAL A 32 -17.74 -7.78 -7.42
N ARG A 33 -18.67 -7.26 -8.23
CA ARG A 33 -19.13 -7.94 -9.46
C ARG A 33 -18.01 -8.14 -10.49
N ARG A 34 -17.16 -7.13 -10.67
CA ARG A 34 -15.99 -7.19 -11.55
C ARG A 34 -14.91 -8.15 -11.03
N MET A 35 -14.70 -8.22 -9.72
CA MET A 35 -13.76 -9.17 -9.09
C MET A 35 -14.25 -10.61 -9.18
N CYS A 36 -15.53 -10.84 -8.90
CA CYS A 36 -16.15 -12.16 -8.80
C CYS A 36 -16.85 -12.58 -10.11
N SER A 37 -16.41 -12.06 -11.25
CA SER A 37 -16.95 -12.43 -12.55
C SER A 37 -16.85 -13.94 -12.79
N TRP A 38 -17.97 -14.54 -13.22
CA TRP A 38 -18.06 -15.99 -13.46
C TRP A 38 -16.98 -16.47 -14.43
N ASN A 39 -16.81 -15.77 -15.56
CA ASN A 39 -15.73 -16.04 -16.49
C ASN A 39 -14.41 -15.50 -15.92
N PRO A 40 -13.41 -16.37 -15.63
CA PRO A 40 -12.13 -15.93 -15.07
C PRO A 40 -11.40 -14.90 -15.94
N LYS A 41 -11.54 -14.97 -17.27
CA LYS A 41 -10.91 -14.03 -18.21
C LYS A 41 -11.51 -12.62 -18.15
N LYS A 42 -12.72 -12.47 -17.58
CA LYS A 42 -13.38 -11.17 -17.40
C LYS A 42 -13.11 -10.54 -16.04
N ARG A 43 -12.48 -11.28 -15.11
CA ARG A 43 -12.12 -10.73 -13.79
C ARG A 43 -11.06 -9.66 -13.97
N ILE A 44 -11.26 -8.55 -13.28
CA ILE A 44 -10.27 -7.47 -13.27
C ILE A 44 -8.98 -7.92 -12.57
N LYS A 45 -7.85 -7.34 -13.00
CA LYS A 45 -6.55 -7.63 -12.39
C LYS A 45 -6.53 -7.15 -10.94
N ILE A 46 -5.79 -7.85 -10.09
CA ILE A 46 -5.64 -7.47 -8.67
C ILE A 46 -5.08 -6.05 -8.52
N SER A 47 -4.19 -5.61 -9.42
CA SER A 47 -3.71 -4.21 -9.43
C SER A 47 -4.86 -3.21 -9.58
N THR A 48 -5.78 -3.45 -10.50
CA THR A 48 -6.99 -2.61 -10.69
C THR A 48 -7.91 -2.64 -9.47
N VAL A 49 -8.04 -3.79 -8.80
CA VAL A 49 -8.81 -3.90 -7.55
C VAL A 49 -8.27 -2.96 -6.48
N VAL A 50 -6.94 -2.99 -6.27
CA VAL A 50 -6.30 -2.14 -5.26
C VAL A 50 -6.44 -0.66 -5.60
N ASP A 51 -6.47 -0.29 -6.88
CA ASP A 51 -6.77 1.08 -7.31
C ASP A 51 -8.16 1.55 -6.92
N GLU A 52 -9.17 0.75 -7.27
CA GLU A 52 -10.57 1.07 -7.01
C GLU A 52 -10.85 1.11 -5.50
N LEU A 53 -10.31 0.17 -4.73
CA LEU A 53 -10.39 0.22 -3.26
C LEU A 53 -9.75 1.49 -2.69
N GLY A 54 -8.58 1.88 -3.20
CA GLY A 54 -7.92 3.12 -2.79
C GLY A 54 -8.74 4.37 -3.13
N ARG A 55 -9.44 4.39 -4.26
CA ARG A 55 -10.37 5.46 -4.64
C ARG A 55 -11.55 5.53 -3.68
N LEU A 56 -12.18 4.40 -3.38
CA LEU A 56 -13.34 4.29 -2.49
C LEU A 56 -13.02 4.68 -1.04
N ALA A 57 -11.80 4.40 -0.58
CA ALA A 57 -11.36 4.80 0.75
C ALA A 57 -11.13 6.32 0.89
N LYS A 58 -10.73 7.00 -0.19
CA LYS A 58 -10.47 8.45 -0.18
C LYS A 58 -11.75 9.29 -0.17
N THR A 59 -12.84 8.80 -0.78
CA THR A 59 -14.14 9.51 -0.79
C THR A 59 -14.75 9.72 0.60
N THR A 60 -14.23 9.06 1.62
CA THR A 60 -14.66 9.19 3.03
C THR A 60 -13.90 10.23 3.84
N THR A 61 -12.85 10.87 3.31
CA THR A 61 -12.02 11.83 4.07
C THR A 61 -11.54 12.97 3.18
N ASN A 62 -12.35 14.02 3.04
CA ASN A 62 -11.92 15.26 2.41
C ASN A 62 -11.36 16.21 3.48
N THR A 63 -10.05 16.14 3.73
CA THR A 63 -9.30 17.30 4.25
C THR A 63 -7.95 17.33 3.55
N THR A 64 -7.77 18.28 2.64
CA THR A 64 -6.46 18.61 2.08
C THR A 64 -6.24 20.10 2.31
N THR A 65 -5.36 20.38 3.26
CA THR A 65 -4.80 21.71 3.51
C THR A 65 -3.57 21.88 2.60
N PRO A 66 -3.34 23.05 1.99
CA PRO A 66 -2.20 23.26 1.10
C PRO A 66 -0.88 23.21 1.87
N ALA A 67 0.08 22.44 1.35
CA ALA A 67 1.43 22.36 1.88
C ALA A 67 2.27 23.55 1.40
N GLU A 68 2.89 24.21 2.37
CA GLU A 68 3.88 25.26 2.21
C GLU A 68 5.21 24.66 1.72
N LEU A 69 5.85 25.33 0.77
CA LEU A 69 7.08 24.95 0.10
C LEU A 69 8.25 24.85 1.08
N VAL A 70 8.85 23.67 1.33
CA VAL A 70 10.20 23.58 1.95
C VAL A 70 11.04 22.40 1.42
N THR A 71 12.36 22.65 1.47
CA THR A 71 13.55 22.13 0.79
C THR A 71 14.05 20.74 1.24
N ASP A 72 15.00 20.20 0.46
CA ASP A 72 15.81 18.98 0.65
C ASP A 72 16.12 18.58 2.12
N THR A 73 16.39 19.56 2.99
CA THR A 73 16.60 19.39 4.43
C THR A 73 15.50 18.58 5.14
N THR A 74 14.23 18.80 4.79
CA THR A 74 13.10 18.12 5.44
C THR A 74 13.03 16.63 5.08
N TYR A 75 13.50 16.25 3.89
CA TYR A 75 13.59 14.85 3.47
C TYR A 75 14.66 14.11 4.29
N VAL A 76 15.86 14.68 4.39
CA VAL A 76 16.98 14.11 5.14
C VAL A 76 16.61 13.84 6.60
N GLU A 77 15.95 14.80 7.26
CA GLU A 77 15.44 14.62 8.63
C GLU A 77 14.43 13.47 8.75
N SER A 78 13.59 13.29 7.74
CA SER A 78 12.57 12.24 7.72
C SER A 78 13.20 10.85 7.57
N VAL A 79 14.21 10.73 6.71
CA VAL A 79 15.00 9.48 6.56
C VAL A 79 15.76 9.16 7.84
N ALA A 80 16.48 10.13 8.42
CA ALA A 80 17.24 9.93 9.65
C ALA A 80 16.34 9.49 10.81
N PHE A 81 15.19 10.15 10.97
CA PHE A 81 14.17 9.78 11.94
C PHE A 81 13.69 8.34 11.74
N ALA A 82 13.32 7.99 10.50
CA ALA A 82 12.80 6.67 10.18
C ALA A 82 13.85 5.58 10.44
N ARG A 83 15.09 5.76 9.97
CA ARG A 83 16.20 4.82 10.19
C ARG A 83 16.41 4.56 11.68
N HIS A 84 16.51 5.62 12.48
CA HIS A 84 16.72 5.50 13.92
C HIS A 84 15.61 4.69 14.62
N LEU A 85 14.36 4.99 14.29
CA LEU A 85 13.21 4.28 14.86
C LEU A 85 13.17 2.80 14.43
N LEU A 86 13.46 2.51 13.17
CA LEU A 86 13.44 1.15 12.64
C LEU A 86 14.56 0.29 13.24
N THR A 87 15.75 0.84 13.46
CA THR A 87 16.83 0.14 14.18
C THR A 87 16.40 -0.24 15.59
N GLN A 88 15.79 0.69 16.34
CA GLN A 88 15.28 0.38 17.69
C GLN A 88 14.24 -0.75 17.68
N LEU A 89 13.38 -0.81 16.65
CA LEU A 89 12.38 -1.87 16.53
C LEU A 89 12.97 -3.21 16.07
N GLN A 90 14.04 -3.19 15.26
CA GLN A 90 14.72 -4.41 14.80
C GLN A 90 15.47 -5.13 15.92
N GLU A 91 16.00 -4.40 16.89
CA GLU A 91 16.67 -4.94 18.07
C GLU A 91 15.72 -5.69 19.02
N THR A 92 14.41 -5.59 18.81
CA THR A 92 13.42 -6.36 19.57
C THR A 92 13.14 -7.72 18.91
N GLU A 93 13.29 -8.83 19.66
CA GLU A 93 12.98 -10.19 19.18
C GLU A 93 11.47 -10.47 19.10
N ASN A 94 10.73 -9.69 18.32
CA ASN A 94 9.28 -9.82 18.19
C ASN A 94 8.79 -9.56 16.75
N GLN A 95 7.48 -9.60 16.55
CA GLN A 95 6.85 -9.35 15.24
C GLN A 95 7.13 -7.94 14.69
N HIS A 96 7.47 -6.96 15.55
CA HIS A 96 7.88 -5.62 15.12
C HIS A 96 9.18 -5.64 14.30
N SER A 97 10.06 -6.62 14.53
CA SER A 97 11.29 -6.78 13.72
C SER A 97 10.97 -7.00 12.24
N SER A 98 9.99 -7.86 11.94
CA SER A 98 9.56 -8.10 10.54
C SER A 98 8.94 -6.87 9.88
N VAL A 99 8.14 -6.10 10.62
CA VAL A 99 7.56 -4.83 10.13
C VAL A 99 8.63 -3.77 9.95
N ALA A 100 9.63 -3.73 10.84
CA ALA A 100 10.72 -2.79 10.76
C ALA A 100 11.59 -3.05 9.52
N VAL A 101 11.85 -4.31 9.16
CA VAL A 101 12.51 -4.67 7.89
C VAL A 101 11.67 -4.23 6.68
N LEU A 102 10.35 -4.44 6.72
CA LEU A 102 9.44 -4.03 5.63
C LEU A 102 9.45 -2.51 5.43
N TYR A 103 9.35 -1.74 6.51
CA TYR A 103 9.43 -0.28 6.44
C TYR A 103 10.83 0.20 6.07
N GLY A 104 11.90 -0.49 6.51
CA GLY A 104 13.27 -0.21 6.08
C GLY A 104 13.41 -0.27 4.57
N SER A 105 12.89 -1.35 3.97
CA SER A 105 12.86 -1.51 2.52
C SER A 105 12.06 -0.39 1.83
N LEU A 106 10.93 0.05 2.40
CA LEU A 106 10.18 1.20 1.88
C LEU A 106 11.02 2.49 1.88
N TRP A 107 11.76 2.77 2.95
CA TRP A 107 12.61 3.96 3.03
C TRP A 107 13.81 3.91 2.09
N ASP A 108 14.39 2.73 1.85
CA ASP A 108 15.40 2.54 0.80
C ASP A 108 14.85 2.90 -0.59
N GLN A 109 13.58 2.56 -0.85
CA GLN A 109 12.91 2.93 -2.11
C GLN A 109 12.69 4.44 -2.24
N PHE A 110 12.32 5.12 -1.16
CA PHE A 110 12.20 6.58 -1.16
C PHE A 110 13.54 7.26 -1.45
N GLU A 111 14.64 6.75 -0.89
CA GLU A 111 15.99 7.32 -1.09
C GLU A 111 16.45 7.23 -2.54
N LEU A 112 16.22 6.09 -3.18
CA LEU A 112 16.52 5.89 -4.59
C LEU A 112 15.69 6.81 -5.51
N VAL A 113 14.42 7.05 -5.18
CA VAL A 113 13.56 7.95 -5.96
C VAL A 113 13.94 9.42 -5.71
N HIS A 114 14.29 9.78 -4.48
CA HIS A 114 14.75 11.13 -4.14
C HIS A 114 16.01 11.52 -4.91
N GLN A 115 17.00 10.62 -5.00
CA GLN A 115 18.22 10.85 -5.79
C GLN A 115 17.90 11.13 -7.25
N GLN A 116 17.00 10.37 -7.87
CA GLN A 116 16.59 10.60 -9.26
C GLN A 116 15.87 11.94 -9.46
N ILE A 117 15.05 12.35 -8.51
CA ILE A 117 14.35 13.65 -8.56
C ILE A 117 15.36 14.81 -8.49
N LEU A 118 16.40 14.70 -7.63
CA LEU A 118 17.47 15.69 -7.54
C LEU A 118 18.29 15.76 -8.83
N GLU A 119 18.65 14.62 -9.41
CA GLU A 119 19.46 14.54 -10.64
C GLU A 119 18.71 15.06 -11.88
N ALA A 120 17.39 14.91 -11.92
CA ALA A 120 16.56 15.27 -13.07
C ALA A 120 16.10 16.74 -13.11
N ASP A 121 16.53 17.59 -12.16
CA ASP A 121 15.96 18.93 -11.92
C ASP A 121 14.41 18.84 -11.85
N GLY A 122 13.95 18.01 -10.92
CA GLY A 122 12.62 17.42 -10.92
C GLY A 122 11.46 18.43 -11.05
N ASP A 123 10.47 18.05 -11.85
CA ASP A 123 9.21 18.78 -12.00
C ASP A 123 8.58 19.11 -10.64
N ALA A 124 8.14 20.35 -10.46
CA ALA A 124 7.59 20.83 -9.19
C ALA A 124 6.36 20.02 -8.74
N ALA A 125 5.53 19.53 -9.68
CA ALA A 125 4.41 18.67 -9.33
C ALA A 125 4.88 17.29 -8.85
N CYS A 126 5.91 16.71 -9.48
CA CYS A 126 6.56 15.48 -9.00
C CYS A 126 7.10 15.64 -7.57
N CYS A 127 7.86 16.72 -7.32
CA CYS A 127 8.44 17.03 -6.01
C CYS A 127 7.34 17.13 -4.93
N ASN A 128 6.24 17.83 -5.20
CA ASN A 128 5.14 17.97 -4.25
C ASN A 128 4.45 16.63 -3.92
N VAL A 129 4.18 15.79 -4.94
CA VAL A 129 3.56 14.48 -4.71
C VAL A 129 4.51 13.56 -3.94
N PHE A 130 5.80 13.60 -4.25
CA PHE A 130 6.83 12.84 -3.55
C PHE A 130 6.94 13.26 -2.08
N GLN A 131 7.01 14.56 -1.79
CA GLN A 131 7.08 15.08 -0.42
C GLN A 131 5.84 14.71 0.41
N SER A 132 4.65 14.74 -0.19
CA SER A 132 3.42 14.27 0.45
C SER A 132 3.51 12.80 0.85
N LEU A 133 4.05 11.95 -0.03
CA LEU A 133 4.28 10.53 0.27
C LEU A 133 5.30 10.32 1.38
N VAL A 134 6.41 11.07 1.39
CA VAL A 134 7.44 11.00 2.44
C VAL A 134 6.87 11.41 3.79
N SER A 135 6.09 12.49 3.82
CA SER A 135 5.44 12.99 5.04
C SER A 135 4.46 11.96 5.61
N GLU A 136 3.65 11.34 4.74
CA GLU A 136 2.75 10.26 5.13
C GLU A 136 3.52 9.04 5.64
N ALA A 137 4.59 8.63 4.95
CA ALA A 137 5.44 7.53 5.36
C ALA A 137 6.08 7.77 6.73
N LYS A 138 6.55 9.00 7.01
CA LYS A 138 7.08 9.40 8.32
C LYS A 138 6.04 9.22 9.42
N VAL A 139 4.83 9.74 9.20
CA VAL A 139 3.71 9.59 10.14
C VAL A 139 3.37 8.13 10.37
N LYS A 140 3.29 7.30 9.33
CA LYS A 140 3.01 5.86 9.50
C LYS A 140 4.14 5.12 10.22
N THR A 141 5.39 5.46 9.92
CA THR A 141 6.58 4.88 10.56
C THR A 141 6.61 5.20 12.06
N SER A 142 6.24 6.42 12.47
CA SER A 142 6.21 6.77 13.89
C SER A 142 5.14 6.00 14.67
N THR A 143 4.04 5.59 14.04
CA THR A 143 2.99 4.80 14.72
C THR A 143 3.42 3.37 15.08
N LEU A 144 4.55 2.88 14.54
CA LEU A 144 5.04 1.52 14.80
C LEU A 144 5.44 1.30 16.26
N THR A 145 5.85 2.35 16.97
CA THR A 145 6.23 2.28 18.40
C THR A 145 5.02 2.05 19.30
N SER A 146 3.83 2.49 18.88
CA SER A 146 2.56 2.31 19.59
C SER A 146 1.79 1.08 19.10
N MET A 147 2.32 0.32 18.15
CA MET A 147 1.61 -0.82 17.56
C MET A 147 1.43 -1.92 18.61
N LYS A 148 0.23 -2.50 18.67
CA LYS A 148 0.00 -3.73 19.44
C LYS A 148 0.56 -4.92 18.67
N GLY A 149 1.14 -5.89 19.37
CA GLY A 149 1.63 -7.15 18.78
C GLY A 149 0.52 -8.12 18.34
N ASP A 150 -0.72 -7.67 18.17
CA ASP A 150 -1.81 -8.51 17.68
C ASP A 150 -1.80 -8.60 16.15
N MET A 151 -2.37 -9.69 15.63
CA MET A 151 -2.36 -10.00 14.19
C MET A 151 -3.11 -8.95 13.34
N ILE A 152 -4.14 -8.30 13.90
CA ILE A 152 -4.92 -7.28 13.20
C ILE A 152 -4.06 -6.05 12.98
N SER A 153 -3.43 -5.56 14.05
CA SER A 153 -2.50 -4.42 14.02
C SER A 153 -1.33 -4.69 13.07
N LEU A 154 -0.76 -5.89 13.13
CA LEU A 154 0.33 -6.31 12.24
C LEU A 154 -0.08 -6.29 10.77
N THR A 155 -1.26 -6.83 10.46
CA THR A 155 -1.80 -6.86 9.09
C THR A 155 -2.06 -5.44 8.60
N GLU A 156 -2.62 -4.58 9.46
CA GLU A 156 -2.89 -3.19 9.13
C GLU A 156 -1.62 -2.41 8.78
N VAL A 157 -0.58 -2.46 9.62
CA VAL A 157 0.68 -1.75 9.33
C VAL A 157 1.39 -2.27 8.09
N THR A 158 1.27 -3.57 7.84
CA THR A 158 1.81 -4.24 6.66
C THR A 158 1.10 -3.74 5.39
N MET A 159 -0.24 -3.70 5.41
CA MET A 159 -1.04 -3.16 4.31
C MET A 159 -0.75 -1.67 4.05
N ARG A 160 -0.52 -0.88 5.10
CA ARG A 160 -0.13 0.53 4.97
C ARG A 160 1.21 0.68 4.23
N SER A 161 2.21 -0.14 4.55
CA SER A 161 3.51 -0.14 3.85
C SER A 161 3.34 -0.46 2.37
N TYR A 162 2.63 -1.55 2.02
CA TYR A 162 2.37 -1.90 0.63
C TYR A 162 1.58 -0.82 -0.12
N GLY A 163 0.63 -0.16 0.55
CA GLY A 163 -0.10 0.97 -0.01
C GLY A 163 0.80 2.15 -0.38
N LEU A 164 1.80 2.45 0.45
CA LEU A 164 2.81 3.49 0.19
C LEU A 164 3.74 3.09 -0.97
N GLN A 165 4.29 1.87 -0.94
CA GLN A 165 5.15 1.34 -2.03
C GLN A 165 4.43 1.43 -3.37
N ARG A 166 3.17 1.03 -3.41
CA ARG A 166 2.35 1.07 -4.63
C ARG A 166 2.13 2.49 -5.15
N ARG A 167 1.95 3.47 -4.26
CA ARG A 167 1.81 4.88 -4.64
C ARG A 167 3.13 5.48 -5.12
N LEU A 168 4.24 5.10 -4.50
CA LEU A 168 5.59 5.48 -4.95
C LEU A 168 5.88 4.93 -6.35
N LYS A 169 5.55 3.66 -6.61
CA LYS A 169 5.65 3.04 -7.94
C LYS A 169 4.85 3.80 -9.00
N LYS A 170 3.60 4.17 -8.69
CA LYS A 170 2.78 4.98 -9.59
C LYS A 170 3.35 6.36 -9.87
N LEU A 171 3.97 7.00 -8.87
CA LEU A 171 4.68 8.24 -9.08
C LEU A 171 5.86 8.03 -10.04
N CYS A 172 6.64 6.96 -9.84
CA CYS A 172 7.74 6.62 -10.74
C CYS A 172 7.25 6.42 -12.18
N GLU A 173 6.16 5.67 -12.36
CA GLU A 173 5.54 5.45 -13.68
C GLU A 173 5.04 6.77 -14.31
N ALA A 174 4.46 7.67 -13.52
CA ALA A 174 3.92 8.94 -14.02
C ALA A 174 4.99 9.94 -14.47
N TYR A 175 6.18 9.90 -13.84
CA TYR A 175 7.28 10.82 -14.10
C TYR A 175 8.51 10.14 -14.71
N PHE A 176 8.35 8.91 -15.23
CA PHE A 176 9.41 8.14 -15.90
C PHE A 176 10.67 7.88 -15.04
N LEU A 177 10.50 7.79 -13.71
CA LEU A 177 11.58 7.43 -12.79
C LEU A 177 11.75 5.91 -12.74
N GLN A 178 12.97 5.44 -12.46
CA GLN A 178 13.23 4.02 -12.20
C GLN A 178 12.53 3.61 -10.90
N CYS A 179 11.59 2.68 -11.03
CA CYS A 179 10.95 2.05 -9.88
C CYS A 179 11.96 1.09 -9.22
N PRO A 180 12.20 1.20 -7.90
CA PRO A 180 13.00 0.21 -7.20
C PRO A 180 12.36 -1.17 -7.33
N VAL A 181 13.20 -2.17 -7.57
CA VAL A 181 12.78 -3.56 -7.80
C VAL A 181 12.10 -4.07 -6.54
N GLU A 182 10.88 -4.60 -6.69
CA GLU A 182 10.23 -5.38 -5.63
C GLU A 182 11.14 -6.57 -5.31
N GLN A 183 11.87 -6.51 -4.19
CA GLN A 183 12.43 -7.72 -3.62
C GLN A 183 11.22 -8.60 -3.28
N ASN A 184 10.98 -9.59 -4.13
CA ASN A 184 9.97 -10.61 -3.94
C ASN A 184 10.18 -11.25 -2.57
N HIS A 185 9.54 -10.72 -1.53
CA HIS A 185 9.21 -11.54 -0.38
C HIS A 185 8.26 -12.59 -0.92
N HIS A 186 8.84 -13.77 -1.11
CA HIS A 186 8.21 -15.03 -1.47
C HIS A 186 6.87 -15.13 -0.74
N PHE A 187 5.82 -14.64 -1.40
CA PHE A 187 4.46 -14.92 -0.99
C PHE A 187 4.35 -16.42 -1.17
N LEU A 188 4.33 -17.13 -0.03
CA LEU A 188 4.19 -18.57 0.05
C LEU A 188 3.21 -19.02 -1.05
N GLU A 189 3.74 -19.70 -2.07
CA GLU A 189 2.94 -20.49 -2.99
C GLU A 189 2.24 -21.55 -2.14
N ILE A 190 1.03 -21.25 -1.69
CA ILE A 190 0.13 -22.26 -1.15
C ILE A 190 -0.31 -23.09 -2.36
N ARG A 191 0.43 -24.17 -2.60
CA ARG A 191 0.04 -25.31 -3.45
C ARG A 191 -1.24 -25.97 -2.92
#